data_AF-A0AAW0IRC8-F1
#
_entry.id   AF-A0AAW0IRC8-F1
#
_cell.length_a   1.000
_cell.length_b   1.000
_cell.length_c   1.000
_cell.angle_alpha   90.00
_cell.angle_beta   90.00
_cell.angle_gamma   90.00
#
_symmetry.space_group_name_H-M   'P 1'
#
loop_
_entity.id
_entity.type
_entity.pdbx_description
1 polymer ?
#
loop_
_entity_poly.entity_id
_entity_poly.type
_entity_poly.pdbx_seq_one_letter_code
_entity_poly.pdbx_strand_id
1 'polypeptide(L)' 'MSQLTSFILVLSLCAFAPLCFSSKTKGGCLYPQFYDHSCPKAQQIVRSVLAKAVAKEARMAASILRLHFHDCFVQLLSFE' A
#
# COMPACT_ATOMS: atom_id res chain seq x y z
N MET A 1 11.60 -25.28 -43.74
CA MET A 1 12.57 -24.45 -42.99
C MET A 1 11.92 -23.19 -42.44
N SER A 2 11.11 -22.45 -43.22
CA SER A 2 10.35 -21.26 -42.80
C SER A 2 9.33 -21.47 -41.65
N GLN A 3 8.64 -22.62 -41.63
CA GLN A 3 7.67 -22.94 -40.58
C GLN A 3 8.36 -23.15 -39.23
N LEU A 4 9.48 -23.87 -39.21
CA LEU A 4 10.24 -24.15 -37.99
C LEU A 4 10.86 -22.86 -37.43
N THR A 5 11.40 -21.97 -38.28
CA THR A 5 11.90 -20.66 -37.84
C THR A 5 10.79 -19.78 -37.26
N SER A 6 9.58 -19.84 -37.81
CA SER A 6 8.41 -19.13 -37.29
C SER A 6 8.01 -19.65 -35.90
N PHE A 7 7.97 -20.97 -35.71
CA PHE A 7 7.67 -21.58 -34.41
C PHE A 7 8.71 -21.21 -33.33
N ILE A 8 9.99 -21.22 -33.68
CA ILE A 8 11.08 -20.84 -32.76
C ILE A 8 11.00 -19.35 -32.37
N LEU A 9 10.63 -18.47 -33.30
CA LEU A 9 10.42 -17.04 -33.02
C LEU A 9 9.28 -16.81 -32.02
N VAL A 10 8.14 -17.49 -32.21
CA VAL A 10 6.98 -17.39 -31.31
C VAL A 10 7.33 -17.91 -29.91
N LEU A 11 8.01 -19.05 -29.81
CA LEU A 11 8.47 -19.62 -28.54
C LEU A 11 9.42 -18.67 -27.78
N SER A 12 10.35 -18.03 -28.51
CA SER A 12 11.26 -17.05 -27.94
C SER A 12 10.50 -15.82 -27.39
N LEU A 13 9.61 -15.22 -28.19
CA LEU A 13 8.79 -14.07 -27.77
C LEU A 13 7.94 -14.39 -26.53
N CYS A 14 7.33 -15.57 -26.47
CA CYS A 14 6.53 -16.01 -25.31
C CYS A 14 7.38 -16.26 -24.05
N ALA A 15 8.62 -16.72 -24.20
CA ALA A 15 9.52 -16.97 -23.07
C ALA A 15 10.09 -15.67 -22.47
N PHE A 16 10.25 -14.61 -23.28
CA PHE A 16 10.75 -13.31 -22.81
C PHE A 16 9.65 -12.34 -22.36
N ALA A 17 8.38 -12.55 -22.75
CA ALA A 17 7.24 -11.73 -22.31
C ALA A 17 7.06 -11.60 -20.78
N PRO A 18 7.31 -12.63 -19.94
CA PRO A 18 7.15 -12.54 -18.49
C PRO A 18 8.21 -11.68 -17.79
N LEU A 19 9.38 -11.48 -18.43
CA LEU A 19 10.48 -10.69 -17.88
C LEU A 19 10.18 -9.17 -17.88
N CYS A 20 9.22 -8.73 -18.69
CA CYS A 20 8.84 -7.31 -18.79
C CYS A 20 7.74 -6.88 -17.81
N PHE A 21 7.07 -7.81 -17.11
CA PHE A 21 5.91 -7.51 -16.25
C PHE A 21 6.16 -7.63 -14.74
N SER A 22 7.41 -7.79 -14.31
CA SER A 22 7.73 -7.78 -12.87
C SER A 22 7.90 -6.36 -12.34
N SER A 23 6.80 -5.59 -12.30
CA SER A 23 6.73 -4.38 -11.49
C SER A 23 6.60 -4.79 -10.02
N LYS A 24 7.72 -5.07 -9.36
CA LYS A 24 7.73 -5.07 -7.89
C LYS A 24 7.59 -3.63 -7.43
N THR A 25 6.36 -3.18 -7.24
CA THR A 25 6.09 -1.95 -6.49
C THR A 25 6.57 -2.20 -5.05
N LYS A 26 7.81 -1.83 -4.75
CA LYS A 26 8.18 -1.54 -3.36
C LYS A 26 7.16 -0.48 -2.89
N GLY A 27 6.53 -0.71 -1.74
CA GLY A 27 5.43 0.11 -1.22
C GLY A 27 5.66 1.60 -1.47
N GLY A 28 4.62 2.30 -1.92
CA GLY A 28 4.72 3.70 -2.34
C GLY A 28 5.37 4.61 -1.28
N CYS A 29 6.05 5.65 -1.74
CA CYS A 29 6.63 6.65 -0.83
C CYS A 29 5.52 7.40 -0.09
N LEU A 30 5.62 7.43 1.24
CA LEU A 30 4.77 8.26 2.09
C LEU A 30 5.30 9.69 2.10
N TYR A 31 4.41 10.67 2.01
CA TYR A 31 4.73 12.08 2.19
C TYR A 31 3.56 12.80 2.87
N PRO A 32 3.80 13.90 3.62
CA PRO A 32 2.78 14.50 4.48
C PRO A 32 1.55 15.04 3.72
N GLN A 33 1.75 15.54 2.50
CA GLN A 33 0.74 16.18 1.66
C GLN A 33 -0.02 15.20 0.75
N PHE A 34 0.04 13.89 1.03
CA PHE A 34 -0.54 12.85 0.17
C PHE A 34 -2.02 13.09 -0.20
N TYR A 35 -2.78 13.70 0.71
CA TYR A 35 -4.21 13.94 0.53
C TYR A 35 -4.57 15.35 0.06
N ASP A 36 -3.61 16.24 -0.20
CA ASP A 36 -3.90 17.66 -0.48
C ASP A 36 -4.79 17.85 -1.71
N HIS A 37 -4.64 17.00 -2.73
CA HIS A 37 -5.44 17.07 -3.96
C HIS A 37 -6.69 16.18 -3.94
N SER A 38 -6.61 15.00 -3.35
CA SER A 38 -7.69 14.01 -3.35
C SER A 38 -8.72 14.27 -2.25
N CYS A 39 -8.27 14.69 -1.06
CA CYS A 39 -9.12 15.01 0.09
C CYS A 39 -8.42 16.04 1.02
N PRO A 40 -8.42 17.34 0.67
CA PRO A 40 -7.69 18.37 1.42
C PRO A 40 -8.14 18.53 2.87
N LYS A 41 -9.37 18.08 3.18
CA LYS A 41 -9.95 18.17 4.54
C LYS A 41 -9.68 16.93 5.39
N ALA A 42 -9.00 15.91 4.87
CA ALA A 42 -8.81 14.63 5.56
C ALA A 42 -8.25 14.81 6.98
N GLN A 43 -7.14 15.54 7.12
CA GLN A 43 -6.51 15.79 8.43
C GLN A 43 -7.43 16.54 9.39
N GLN A 44 -8.18 17.53 8.91
CA GLN A 44 -9.13 18.30 9.73
C GLN A 44 -10.28 17.43 10.21
N ILE A 45 -10.86 16.61 9.32
CA ILE A 45 -11.96 15.70 9.63
C ILE A 45 -11.51 14.71 10.71
N VAL A 46 -10.39 14.02 10.50
CA VAL A 46 -9.84 13.05 11.48
C VAL A 46 -9.61 13.71 12.84
N ARG A 47 -8.97 14.90 12.87
CA ARG A 47 -8.75 15.64 14.12
C ARG A 47 -10.04 15.98 14.85
N SER A 48 -11.06 16.44 14.12
CA SER A 48 -12.34 16.82 14.72
C SER A 48 -13.09 15.64 15.35
N VAL A 49 -13.07 14.48 14.69
CA VAL A 49 -13.70 13.25 15.21
C VAL A 49 -12.93 12.75 16.42
N LEU A 50 -11.60 12.72 16.33
CA LEU A 50 -10.73 12.30 17.42
C LEU A 50 -10.93 13.17 18.66
N ALA A 51 -10.97 14.50 18.50
CA ALA A 51 -11.18 15.43 19.61
C ALA A 51 -12.52 15.17 20.32
N LYS A 52 -13.61 14.94 19.56
CA LYS A 52 -14.92 14.59 20.14
C LYS A 52 -14.88 13.25 20.89
N ALA A 53 -14.21 12.24 20.33
CA ALA A 53 -14.09 10.92 20.97
C ALA A 53 -13.30 10.99 22.28
N VAL A 54 -12.18 11.73 22.29
CA VAL A 54 -11.34 11.91 23.49
C VAL A 54 -12.04 12.78 24.54
N ALA A 55 -12.77 13.81 24.12
CA ALA A 55 -13.55 14.63 25.05
C ALA A 55 -14.68 13.83 25.72
N LYS A 56 -15.28 12.87 25.01
CA LYS A 56 -16.27 11.95 25.57
C LYS A 56 -15.61 10.96 26.55
N GLU A 57 -14.49 10.37 26.16
CA GLU A 57 -13.75 9.39 26.97
C GLU A 57 -12.23 9.54 26.76
N ALA A 58 -11.53 10.06 27.78
CA ALA A 58 -10.09 10.33 27.66
C ALA A 58 -9.25 9.09 27.31
N ARG A 59 -9.68 7.89 27.74
CA ARG A 59 -9.03 6.61 27.42
C ARG A 59 -8.96 6.34 25.90
N MET A 60 -9.86 6.92 25.10
CA MET A 60 -9.90 6.69 23.65
C MET A 60 -8.60 7.08 22.94
N ALA A 61 -7.89 8.10 23.42
CA ALA A 61 -6.58 8.48 22.88
C ALA A 61 -5.58 7.32 22.95
N ALA A 62 -5.49 6.66 24.12
CA ALA A 62 -4.60 5.52 24.33
C ALA A 62 -5.05 4.28 23.54
N SER A 63 -6.36 4.03 23.46
CA SER A 63 -6.91 2.91 22.69
C SER A 63 -6.59 3.00 21.19
N ILE A 64 -6.75 4.19 20.59
CA ILE A 64 -6.46 4.42 19.17
C ILE A 64 -4.97 4.29 18.88
N LEU A 65 -4.13 4.82 19.78
CA LEU A 65 -2.68 4.66 19.66
C LEU A 65 -2.27 3.18 19.72
N ARG A 66 -2.83 2.42 20.68
CA ARG A 66 -2.60 0.97 20.79
C ARG A 66 -3.05 0.22 19.54
N LEU A 67 -4.20 0.60 18.96
CA LEU A 67 -4.70 -0.01 17.72
C LEU A 67 -3.73 0.24 16.55
N HIS A 68 -3.23 1.46 16.38
CA HIS A 68 -2.23 1.76 15.35
C HIS A 68 -0.96 0.93 15.51
N PHE A 69 -0.45 0.82 16.75
CA PHE A 69 0.69 -0.05 17.03
C PHE A 69 0.40 -1.52 16.75
N HIS A 70 -0.79 -2.02 17.13
CA HIS A 70 -1.20 -3.39 16.91
C HIS A 70 -1.26 -3.74 15.41
N ASP A 71 -1.83 -2.86 14.58
CA ASP A 71 -1.93 -3.09 13.13
C ASP A 71 -0.55 -3.09 12.45
N CYS A 72 0.37 -2.22 12.88
CA CYS A 72 1.70 -2.15 12.28
C CYS A 72 2.66 -3.25 12.78
N PHE A 73 2.57 -3.67 14.04
CA PHE A 73 3.48 -4.68 14.60
C PHE A 73 3.11 -6.11 14.21
N VAL A 74 1.84 -6.42 13.95
CA VAL A 74 1.41 -7.77 13.53
C VAL A 74 2.01 -8.16 12.18
N GLN A 75 2.39 -7.20 11.34
CA GLN A 75 3.02 -7.45 10.03
C GLN A 75 4.56 -7.68 10.11
N LEU A 76 5.20 -7.40 11.25
CA LEU A 76 6.63 -7.70 11.43
C LEU A 76 6.89 -9.17 11.79
N LEU A 77 5.86 -9.93 12.19
CA LEU A 77 5.96 -11.36 12.54
C LEU A 77 5.52 -12.31 11.41
N SER A 78 5.09 -11.78 10.25
CA SER A 78 4.87 -12.57 9.03
C SER A 78 6.08 -12.56 8.08
N PHE A 79 7.22 -12.07 8.58
CA PHE A 79 8.54 -12.31 8.04
C PHE A 79 9.31 -13.26 8.98
N GLU A 80 8.76 -14.45 9.17
CA GLU A 80 9.48 -15.72 9.32
C GLU A 80 8.62 -16.83 8.68
#